data_AF-A0A3D3FYT4-F1
#
_entry.id   AF-A0A3D3FYT4-F1
#
_cell.length_a   1.000
_cell.length_b   1.000
_cell.length_c   1.000
_cell.angle_alpha   90.00
_cell.angle_beta   90.00
_cell.angle_gamma   90.00
#
_symmetry.space_group_name_H-M   'P 1'
#
loop_
_entity.id
_entity.type
_entity.pdbx_description
1 polymer ?
#
loop_
_entity_poly.entity_id
_entity_poly.type
_entity_poly.pdbx_seq_one_letter_code
_entity_poly.pdbx_strand_id
1 'polypeptide(L)'
;MTESNSKVIAPAMQSKTEIFIQKAIAVHGNKYDYSLVFYTRNSDNVKIICPVHGIFEQTPKSHLRGCHCLKCSGKARSNTPDYIEKAKKVHGDKYD
;
A
#
# COMPACT_ATOMS: atom_id res chain seq x y z
N MET A 1 18.30 4.67 32.42
CA MET A 1 18.00 3.53 31.53
C MET A 1 16.57 3.73 31.07
N THR A 2 16.44 4.02 29.76
CA THR A 2 15.21 4.09 28.94
C THR A 2 13.97 4.71 29.61
N GLU A 3 13.87 6.04 29.52
CA GLU A 3 12.56 6.70 29.55
C GLU A 3 11.75 6.21 28.35
N SER A 4 10.96 5.17 28.58
CA SER A 4 9.87 4.74 27.72
C SER A 4 8.80 5.83 27.76
N ASN A 5 9.05 6.91 27.03
CA ASN A 5 8.09 7.98 26.85
C ASN A 5 7.05 7.51 25.83
N SER A 6 6.17 6.62 26.28
CA SER A 6 4.96 6.21 25.60
C SER A 6 4.07 7.43 25.44
N LYS A 7 4.30 8.19 24.37
CA LYS A 7 3.47 9.31 23.95
C LYS A 7 2.09 8.79 23.56
N VAL A 8 1.21 8.66 24.55
CA VAL A 8 -0.24 8.67 24.34
C VAL A 8 -0.62 10.10 23.98
N ILE A 9 -0.55 10.42 22.69
CA ILE A 9 -0.89 11.76 22.18
C ILE A 9 -2.42 11.86 22.19
N ALA A 10 -2.95 12.76 23.01
CA ALA A 10 -4.38 13.06 23.08
C ALA A 10 -4.95 13.36 21.67
N PRO A 11 -6.18 12.92 21.35
CA PRO A 11 -6.74 12.98 19.98
C PRO A 11 -6.94 14.40 19.43
N ALA A 12 -6.81 15.45 20.24
CA ALA A 12 -7.05 16.84 19.86
C ALA A 12 -5.87 17.53 19.15
N MET A 13 -4.66 16.96 19.16
CA MET A 13 -3.45 17.57 18.55
C MET A 13 -2.78 16.71 17.48
N GLN A 14 -3.41 15.60 17.05
CA GLN A 14 -2.82 14.72 16.05
C GLN A 14 -2.95 15.34 14.64
N SER A 15 -1.84 15.36 13.91
CA SER A 15 -1.87 15.76 12.50
C SER A 15 -2.76 14.80 11.71
N LYS A 16 -3.40 15.27 10.63
CA LYS A 16 -4.23 14.40 9.77
C LYS A 16 -3.46 13.14 9.35
N THR A 17 -2.19 13.29 9.00
CA THR A 17 -1.25 12.20 8.68
C THR A 17 -1.19 11.15 9.78
N GLU A 18 -1.03 11.56 11.03
CA GLU A 18 -0.92 10.63 12.16
C GLU A 18 -2.23 9.86 12.38
N ILE A 19 -3.37 10.54 12.29
CA ILE A 19 -4.70 9.91 12.36
C ILE A 19 -4.87 8.88 11.23
N PHE A 20 -4.40 9.21 10.02
CA PHE A 20 -4.43 8.28 8.90
C PHE A 20 -3.54 7.06 9.16
N ILE A 21 -2.31 7.25 9.65
CA ILE A 21 -1.38 6.16 9.97
C ILE A 21 -2.00 5.22 11.01
N GLN A 22 -2.58 5.76 12.09
CA GLN A 22 -3.25 4.95 13.12
C GLN A 22 -4.38 4.10 12.53
N LYS A 23 -5.25 4.71 11.71
CA LYS A 23 -6.33 3.97 11.03
C LYS A 23 -5.79 2.93 10.04
N ALA A 24 -4.71 3.26 9.34
CA ALA A 24 -4.10 2.35 8.37
C ALA A 24 -3.43 1.16 9.06
N ILE A 25 -2.81 1.35 10.22
CA ILE A 25 -2.30 0.28 11.09
C ILE A 25 -3.45 -0.56 11.64
N ALA A 26 -4.59 0.03 12.01
CA ALA A 26 -5.75 -0.73 12.46
C ALA A 26 -6.32 -1.66 11.37
N VAL A 27 -6.26 -1.25 10.09
CA VAL A 27 -6.78 -2.04 8.95
C VAL A 27 -5.76 -3.06 8.43
N HIS A 28 -4.49 -2.67 8.32
CA HIS A 28 -3.46 -3.48 7.65
C HIS A 28 -2.40 -4.04 8.60
N GLY A 29 -2.39 -3.63 9.87
CA GLY A 29 -1.30 -3.88 10.81
C GLY A 29 -0.01 -3.18 10.38
N ASN A 30 1.13 -3.78 10.71
CA ASN A 30 2.47 -3.29 10.36
C ASN A 30 2.92 -3.75 8.96
N LYS A 31 1.99 -3.88 8.01
CA LYS A 31 2.28 -4.36 6.64
C LYS A 31 2.91 -3.33 5.72
N TYR A 32 2.72 -2.04 6.01
CA TYR A 32 3.16 -0.94 5.16
C TYR A 32 3.97 0.06 5.96
N ASP A 33 4.93 0.69 5.29
CA ASP A 33 5.68 1.81 5.83
C ASP A 33 5.06 3.13 5.34
N TYR A 34 4.88 4.04 6.28
CA TYR A 34 4.21 5.33 6.08
C TYR A 34 5.18 6.51 6.21
N SER A 35 6.50 6.27 6.17
CA SER A 35 7.54 7.29 6.34
C SER A 35 7.48 8.40 5.29
N LEU A 36 6.85 8.13 4.14
CA LEU A 36 6.65 9.09 3.05
C LEU A 36 5.20 9.58 2.90
N VAL A 37 4.32 9.24 3.84
CA VAL A 37 2.92 9.69 3.78
C VAL A 37 2.84 11.17 4.14
N PHE A 38 2.30 11.94 3.21
CA PHE A 38 1.94 13.33 3.45
C PHE A 38 0.45 13.53 3.18
N TYR A 39 -0.35 13.59 4.25
CA TYR A 39 -1.79 13.64 4.15
C TYR A 39 -2.35 15.04 4.43
N THR A 40 -2.65 15.77 3.37
CA THR A 40 -3.26 17.10 3.42
C THR A 40 -4.78 17.06 3.28
N ARG A 41 -5.29 16.31 2.28
CA ARG A 41 -6.73 16.18 1.98
C ARG A 41 -7.10 14.76 1.55
N ASN A 42 -8.36 14.38 1.77
CA ASN A 42 -8.91 13.04 1.47
C ASN A 42 -8.84 12.65 -0.02
N SER A 43 -8.76 13.64 -0.91
CA SER A 43 -8.69 13.48 -2.36
C SER A 43 -7.28 13.43 -2.91
N ASP A 44 -6.26 13.80 -2.11
CA ASP A 44 -4.87 13.73 -2.53
C ASP A 44 -4.34 12.29 -2.31
N ASN A 45 -3.59 11.79 -3.30
CA ASN A 45 -2.93 10.51 -3.19
C ASN A 45 -1.80 10.59 -2.17
N VAL A 46 -1.70 9.57 -1.31
CA VAL A 46 -0.58 9.42 -0.37
C VAL A 46 0.39 8.36 -0.90
N LYS A 47 1.68 8.60 -0.69
CA LYS A 47 2.75 7.64 -1.00
C LYS A 47 2.89 6.67 0.17
N ILE A 48 2.66 5.40 -0.10
CA ILE A 48 2.73 4.31 0.88
C ILE A 48 3.80 3.33 0.39
N ILE A 49 4.62 2.82 1.29
CA ILE A 49 5.68 1.88 0.96
C ILE A 49 5.20 0.47 1.28
N CYS A 50 5.13 -0.38 0.25
CA CYS A 50 5.01 -1.81 0.43
C CYS A 50 6.42 -2.41 0.59
N PRO A 51 6.72 -3.12 1.69
CA PRO A 51 8.05 -3.69 1.91
C PRO A 51 8.46 -4.72 0.85
N VAL A 52 7.49 -5.34 0.17
CA VAL A 52 7.74 -6.34 -0.89
C VAL A 52 7.80 -5.72 -2.28
N HIS A 53 7.06 -4.64 -2.52
CA HIS A 53 6.77 -4.15 -3.87
C HIS A 53 7.23 -2.72 -4.16
N GLY A 54 7.71 -2.01 -3.13
CA GLY A 54 8.16 -0.63 -3.19
C GLY A 54 7.06 0.40 -2.94
N ILE A 55 7.35 1.64 -3.31
CA ILE A 55 6.45 2.79 -3.15
C ILE A 55 5.27 2.66 -4.12
N PHE A 56 4.07 2.94 -3.64
CA PHE A 56 2.87 3.05 -4.45
C PHE A 56 2.00 4.21 -3.94
N GLU A 57 1.13 4.72 -4.82
CA GLU A 57 0.24 5.84 -4.51
C GLU A 57 -1.20 5.36 -4.42
N GLN A 58 -1.89 5.73 -3.34
CA GLN A 58 -3.31 5.46 -3.16
C GLN A 58 -3.99 6.61 -2.42
N THR A 59 -5.29 6.79 -2.65
CA THR A 59 -6.06 7.70 -1.80
C THR A 59 -6.21 7.08 -0.41
N PRO A 60 -6.16 7.91 0.65
CA PRO A 60 -6.33 7.43 2.02
C PRO A 60 -7.68 6.73 2.21
N LYS A 61 -8.74 7.21 1.55
CA LYS A 61 -10.06 6.56 1.55
C LYS A 61 -10.00 5.13 1.01
N SER A 62 -9.33 4.90 -0.12
CA SER A 62 -9.19 3.56 -0.70
C SER A 62 -8.30 2.67 0.17
N HIS A 63 -7.17 3.19 0.66
CA HIS A 63 -6.27 2.43 1.53
C HIS A 63 -6.98 1.96 2.81
N LEU A 64 -7.73 2.85 3.47
CA LEU A 64 -8.49 2.52 4.68
C LEU A 64 -9.68 1.57 4.45
N ARG A 65 -10.13 1.39 3.20
CA ARG A 65 -11.12 0.35 2.85
C ARG A 65 -10.51 -1.05 2.74
N GLY A 66 -9.20 -1.20 2.98
CA GLY A 66 -8.50 -2.47 2.82
C GLY A 66 -7.94 -2.69 1.40
N CYS A 67 -7.80 -1.64 0.59
CA CYS A 67 -7.07 -1.75 -0.67
C CYS A 67 -5.58 -1.95 -0.40
N HIS A 68 -4.97 -2.89 -1.14
CA HIS A 68 -3.54 -3.20 -1.05
C HIS A 68 -2.82 -2.61 -2.24
N CYS A 69 -1.48 -2.64 -2.26
CA CYS A 69 -0.75 -2.26 -3.47
C CYS A 69 -1.15 -3.16 -4.67
N LEU A 70 -0.99 -2.67 -5.89
CA LEU A 70 -1.40 -3.37 -7.12
C LEU A 70 -0.82 -4.78 -7.23
N LYS A 71 0.44 -4.94 -6.82
CA LYS A 71 1.16 -6.22 -6.84
C LYS A 71 0.65 -7.19 -5.76
N CYS A 72 0.44 -6.73 -4.53
CA CYS A 72 -0.19 -7.54 -3.46
C CYS A 72 -1.64 -7.94 -3.80
N SER A 73 -2.38 -7.07 -4.49
CA SER A 73 -3.78 -7.32 -4.85
C SER A 73 -3.95 -8.31 -6.00
N GLY A 74 -2.85 -8.76 -6.65
CA GLY A 74 -2.91 -9.56 -7.88
C GLY A 74 -3.57 -8.84 -9.07
N LYS A 75 -3.82 -7.53 -8.94
CA LYS A 75 -4.42 -6.68 -9.98
C LYS A 75 -3.40 -6.07 -10.92
N ALA A 76 -2.10 -6.26 -10.64
CA ALA A 76 -1.07 -5.96 -11.61
C ALA A 76 -1.36 -6.80 -12.86
N ARG A 77 -1.83 -6.16 -13.94
CA ARG A 77 -1.86 -6.80 -15.25
C ARG A 77 -0.42 -7.17 -15.56
N SER A 78 -0.13 -8.46 -15.56
CA SER A 78 1.16 -9.00 -15.97
C SER A 78 1.34 -8.73 -17.47
N ASN A 79 1.71 -7.50 -17.84
CA ASN A 79 2.33 -7.27 -19.15
C ASN A 79 3.83 -7.54 -19.06
N THR A 80 4.19 -8.61 -18.34
CA THR A 80 5.55 -9.13 -18.38
C THR A 80 5.69 -9.91 -19.68
N PRO A 81 6.74 -9.70 -20.48
CA PRO A 81 7.07 -10.59 -21.59
C PRO A 81 7.17 -12.07 -21.14
N ASP A 82 7.42 -12.32 -19.85
CA ASP A 82 7.34 -13.63 -19.19
C ASP A 82 5.98 -14.33 -19.34
N TYR A 83 4.87 -13.58 -19.38
CA TYR A 83 3.53 -14.17 -19.56
C TYR A 83 3.31 -14.64 -21.00
N ILE A 84 3.87 -13.92 -21.98
CA ILE A 84 3.80 -14.29 -23.40
C ILE A 84 4.62 -15.55 -23.66
N GLU A 85 5.79 -15.69 -23.03
CA GLU A 85 6.63 -16.88 -23.17
C GLU A 85 5.99 -18.13 -22.54
N LYS A 86 5.40 -18.01 -21.34
CA LYS A 86 4.67 -19.12 -20.72
C LYS A 86 3.41 -19.53 -21.49
N ALA A 87 2.67 -18.57 -22.06
CA ALA A 87 1.49 -18.86 -22.87
C ALA A 87 1.84 -19.62 -24.17
N LYS A 88 2.96 -19.28 -24.83
CA LYS A 88 3.47 -20.00 -26.01
C LYS A 88 3.90 -21.44 -25.70
N LYS A 89 4.39 -21.70 -24.48
CA LYS A 89 4.78 -23.07 -24.04
C LYS A 89 3.58 -23.98 -23.76
N VAL A 90 2.48 -23.43 -23.24
CA VAL A 90 1.28 -24.21 -22.87
C VAL A 90 0.35 -24.40 -24.06
N HIS A 91 0.25 -23.41 -24.95
CA HIS A 91 -0.52 -23.50 -26.17
C HIS A 91 0.44 -23.63 -27.35
N GLY A 92 1.06 -24.82 -27.46
CA GLY A 92 1.77 -25.22 -28.67
C GLY A 92 0.82 -25.16 -29.86
N ASP A 93 1.26 -24.42 -30.88
CA ASP A 93 0.77 -24.30 -32.25
C ASP A 93 -0.56 -25.03 -32.53
N LYS A 94 -1.67 -24.42 -32.12
CA LYS A 94 -3.03 -24.94 -32.39
C LYS A 94 -3.85 -24.03 -33.30
N TYR A 95 -3.21 -23.11 -34.00
CA TYR A 95 -3.85 -22.28 -35.01
C TYR A 95 -3.00 -22.30 -36.27
N ASP A 96 -3.27 -23.31 -37.11
CA ASP A 96 -3.13 -23.26 -38.57
C ASP A 96 -4.37 -22.56 -39.14
#